data_AF-A0A7S1QJZ1-F1
#
_entry.id   AF-A0A7S1QJZ1-F1
#
_cell.length_a   1.000
_cell.length_b   1.000
_cell.length_c   1.000
_cell.angle_alpha   90.00
_cell.angle_beta   90.00
_cell.angle_gamma   90.00
#
_symmetry.space_group_name_H-M   'P 1'
#
loop_
_entity.id
_entity.type
_entity.pdbx_description
1 polymer ?
#
loop_
_entity_poly.entity_id
_entity_poly.type
_entity_poly.pdbx_seq_one_letter_code
_entity_poly.pdbx_strand_id
1 'polypeptide(L)'
;EIGEAVAGAKAKGLRVEAHTIGDRSAKVLLDAFEKHLTPADRPLLTHCQILNEDLVKRMAAVGAIANVQPQFVPSDLPIARDRLGAGSERFRYAYAWRTLLHRGVRLAGGSDSPVEEPAPLLGMADAMDHVIHEVERLTFAEALEIYTAGAAFAAGAEDRLGRLEPGFLADLVVLQVAGVDGAEAQLPDSKALREAQVLEVYVQGRLVHSGGSVPAPPAPFGAAAGKGGLVGHWLRGRCPCCSPWGQRIPRRGASGAAAGEVPPLVQPCSVQP
;
A
#
# COMPACT_ATOMS: atom_id res chain seq x y z
N GLU A 1 -14.78 18.64 -7.62
CA GLU A 1 -13.39 18.15 -7.53
C GLU A 1 -13.26 16.63 -7.62
N ILE A 2 -13.29 15.85 -6.51
CA ILE A 2 -13.02 14.38 -6.57
C ILE A 2 -13.97 13.63 -7.52
N GLY A 3 -15.28 13.86 -7.42
CA GLY A 3 -16.25 13.21 -8.32
C GLY A 3 -16.03 13.55 -9.80
N GLU A 4 -15.65 14.78 -10.11
CA GLU A 4 -15.34 15.21 -11.48
C GLU A 4 -14.06 14.56 -12.00
N ALA A 5 -13.04 14.42 -11.15
CA ALA A 5 -11.81 13.71 -11.49
C ALA A 5 -12.09 12.22 -11.78
N VAL A 6 -12.91 11.57 -10.94
CA VAL A 6 -13.33 10.17 -11.13
C VAL A 6 -14.12 10.01 -12.44
N ALA A 7 -15.12 10.86 -12.67
CA ALA A 7 -15.91 10.83 -13.90
C ALA A 7 -15.04 11.08 -15.15
N GLY A 8 -14.12 12.03 -15.06
CA GLY A 8 -13.19 12.36 -16.13
C GLY A 8 -12.21 11.24 -16.45
N ALA A 9 -11.71 10.52 -15.44
CA ALA A 9 -10.85 9.35 -15.64
C ALA A 9 -11.61 8.22 -16.34
N LYS A 10 -12.83 7.91 -15.87
CA LYS A 10 -13.69 6.89 -16.49
C LYS A 10 -14.02 7.22 -17.94
N ALA A 11 -14.36 8.48 -18.24
CA ALA A 11 -14.65 8.92 -19.60
C ALA A 11 -13.46 8.74 -20.57
N LYS A 12 -12.23 8.64 -20.05
CA LYS A 12 -11.00 8.38 -20.80
C LYS A 12 -10.60 6.90 -20.81
N GLY A 13 -11.40 6.01 -20.23
CA GLY A 13 -11.07 4.59 -20.08
C GLY A 13 -9.93 4.32 -19.09
N LEU A 14 -9.65 5.27 -18.18
CA LEU A 14 -8.63 5.10 -17.14
C LEU A 14 -9.26 4.56 -15.86
N ARG A 15 -8.55 3.64 -15.21
CA ARG A 15 -8.89 3.17 -13.87
C ARG A 15 -8.41 4.16 -12.83
N VAL A 16 -9.18 4.32 -11.75
CA VAL A 16 -8.85 5.24 -10.65
C VAL A 16 -8.23 4.45 -9.50
N GLU A 17 -7.08 4.94 -9.03
CA GLU A 17 -6.48 4.60 -7.74
C GLU A 17 -6.37 5.87 -6.91
N ALA A 18 -6.74 5.80 -5.64
CA ALA A 18 -6.73 6.95 -4.76
C ALA A 18 -6.19 6.61 -3.35
N HIS A 19 -5.24 7.42 -2.90
CA HIS A 19 -4.67 7.37 -1.56
C HIS A 19 -5.73 7.67 -0.48
N THR A 20 -5.86 6.80 0.52
CA THR A 20 -6.69 7.07 1.70
C THR A 20 -6.22 6.35 2.96
N ILE A 21 -5.87 7.14 3.97
CA ILE A 21 -5.56 6.62 5.31
C ILE A 21 -6.76 6.75 6.24
N GLY A 22 -7.42 7.91 6.25
CA GLY A 22 -8.53 8.20 7.18
C GLY A 22 -9.88 7.68 6.71
N ASP A 23 -10.76 7.42 7.67
CA ASP A 23 -12.15 7.02 7.45
C ASP A 23 -12.94 8.09 6.66
N ARG A 24 -12.74 9.37 6.98
CA ARG A 24 -13.37 10.47 6.23
C ARG A 24 -12.90 10.54 4.77
N SER A 25 -11.61 10.32 4.48
CA SER A 25 -11.12 10.32 3.10
C SER A 25 -11.68 9.13 2.33
N ALA A 26 -11.74 7.95 2.96
CA ALA A 26 -12.36 6.76 2.36
C ALA A 26 -13.84 7.02 2.05
N LYS A 27 -14.58 7.65 2.98
CA LYS A 27 -15.98 8.01 2.75
C LYS A 27 -16.16 8.90 1.52
N VAL A 28 -15.36 9.96 1.39
CA VAL A 28 -15.46 10.91 0.27
C VAL A 28 -15.14 10.23 -1.07
N LEU A 29 -14.14 9.35 -1.10
CA LEU A 29 -13.80 8.58 -2.28
C LEU A 29 -14.92 7.62 -2.67
N LEU A 30 -15.48 6.88 -1.70
CA LEU A 30 -16.59 5.96 -1.93
C LEU A 30 -17.85 6.68 -2.41
N ASP A 31 -18.18 7.86 -1.84
CA ASP A 31 -19.29 8.69 -2.32
C ASP A 31 -19.12 9.04 -3.82
N ALA A 32 -17.88 9.30 -4.26
CA ALA A 32 -17.58 9.58 -5.66
C ALA A 32 -17.61 8.31 -6.54
N PHE A 33 -17.04 7.20 -6.06
CA PHE A 33 -17.02 5.94 -6.78
C PHE A 33 -18.43 5.39 -7.00
N GLU A 34 -19.28 5.39 -5.97
CA GLU A 34 -20.66 4.92 -6.08
C GLU A 34 -21.50 5.73 -7.07
N LYS A 35 -21.20 7.02 -7.22
CA LYS A 35 -21.92 7.91 -8.14
C LYS A 35 -21.50 7.74 -9.59
N HIS A 36 -20.22 7.46 -9.85
CA HIS A 36 -19.63 7.56 -11.18
C HIS A 36 -19.12 6.24 -11.75
N LEU A 37 -18.85 5.27 -10.90
CA LEU A 37 -18.27 3.98 -11.25
C LEU A 37 -19.28 2.84 -11.05
N THR A 38 -18.91 1.69 -11.58
CA THR A 38 -19.59 0.41 -11.47
C THR A 38 -18.56 -0.62 -11.00
N PRO A 39 -18.98 -1.79 -10.47
CA PRO A 39 -18.03 -2.82 -10.06
C PRO A 39 -17.06 -3.29 -11.16
N ALA A 40 -17.43 -3.14 -12.44
CA ALA A 40 -16.56 -3.46 -13.57
C ALA A 40 -15.37 -2.49 -13.72
N ASP A 41 -15.48 -1.26 -13.20
CA ASP A 41 -14.42 -0.25 -13.26
C ASP A 41 -13.27 -0.54 -12.26
N ARG A 42 -13.53 -1.37 -11.23
CA ARG A 42 -12.55 -1.86 -10.23
C ARG A 42 -11.65 -0.76 -9.64
N PRO A 43 -12.21 0.30 -9.03
CA PRO A 43 -11.38 1.36 -8.45
C PRO A 43 -10.52 0.85 -7.29
N LEU A 44 -9.37 1.47 -7.08
CA LEU A 44 -8.46 1.12 -5.99
C LEU A 44 -8.47 2.21 -4.91
N LEU A 45 -8.55 1.78 -3.66
CA LEU A 45 -8.24 2.61 -2.50
C LEU A 45 -6.89 2.15 -1.93
N THR A 46 -5.90 3.05 -1.90
CA THR A 46 -4.55 2.77 -1.38
C THR A 46 -4.49 3.05 0.11
N HIS A 47 -3.75 2.24 0.84
CA HIS A 47 -3.60 2.16 2.30
C HIS A 47 -4.78 1.54 3.02
N CYS A 48 -5.97 2.12 2.93
CA CYS A 48 -7.16 1.61 3.62
C CYS A 48 -6.92 1.37 5.13
N GLN A 49 -6.06 2.17 5.75
CA GLN A 49 -5.59 1.93 7.11
C GLN A 49 -6.72 2.08 8.12
N ILE A 50 -7.51 3.15 8.04
CA ILE A 50 -8.56 3.45 9.01
C ILE A 50 -9.91 3.42 8.31
N LEU A 51 -10.72 2.42 8.66
CA LEU A 51 -12.06 2.23 8.12
C LEU A 51 -13.09 2.09 9.26
N ASN A 52 -14.32 1.77 8.88
CA ASN A 52 -15.37 1.30 9.77
C ASN A 52 -16.24 0.28 9.03
N GLU A 53 -17.24 -0.29 9.70
CA GLU A 53 -18.10 -1.32 9.12
C GLU A 53 -18.80 -0.90 7.83
N ASP A 54 -19.32 0.33 7.81
CA ASP A 54 -20.06 0.88 6.67
C ASP A 54 -19.14 1.03 5.46
N LEU A 55 -17.95 1.59 5.66
CA LEU A 55 -16.97 1.77 4.60
C LEU A 55 -16.53 0.43 4.00
N VAL A 56 -16.30 -0.60 4.83
CA VAL A 56 -15.97 -1.95 4.35
C VAL A 56 -17.08 -2.52 3.46
N LYS A 57 -18.36 -2.38 3.88
CA LYS A 57 -19.52 -2.84 3.09
C LYS A 57 -19.60 -2.10 1.75
N ARG A 58 -19.38 -0.79 1.77
CA ARG A 58 -19.42 0.06 0.57
C ARG A 58 -18.29 -0.25 -0.41
N MET A 59 -17.08 -0.50 0.10
CA MET A 59 -15.96 -0.98 -0.73
C MET A 59 -16.31 -2.26 -1.47
N ALA A 60 -16.92 -3.23 -0.79
CA ALA A 60 -17.34 -4.48 -1.43
C ALA A 60 -18.43 -4.23 -2.49
N ALA A 61 -19.43 -3.40 -2.19
CA ALA A 61 -20.55 -3.11 -3.09
C ALA A 61 -20.11 -2.41 -4.38
N VAL A 62 -19.16 -1.46 -4.30
CA VAL A 62 -18.66 -0.73 -5.47
C VAL A 62 -17.59 -1.51 -6.26
N GLY A 63 -17.22 -2.72 -5.80
CA GLY A 63 -16.17 -3.52 -6.42
C GLY A 63 -14.77 -2.92 -6.26
N ALA A 64 -14.55 -2.17 -5.18
CA ALA A 64 -13.24 -1.58 -4.91
C ALA A 64 -12.20 -2.64 -4.53
N ILE A 65 -10.95 -2.35 -4.86
CA ILE A 65 -9.77 -3.11 -4.45
C ILE A 65 -9.06 -2.32 -3.36
N ALA A 66 -8.68 -2.98 -2.27
CA ALA A 66 -7.82 -2.40 -1.25
C ALA A 66 -6.35 -2.69 -1.59
N ASN A 67 -5.59 -1.65 -1.95
CA ASN A 67 -4.13 -1.75 -2.11
C ASN A 67 -3.46 -1.41 -0.78
N VAL A 68 -3.04 -2.44 -0.03
CA VAL A 68 -2.65 -2.37 1.38
C VAL A 68 -1.15 -2.57 1.58
N GLN A 69 -0.61 -2.05 2.68
CA GLN A 69 0.81 -2.14 3.03
C GLN A 69 0.95 -2.80 4.40
N PRO A 70 1.04 -4.13 4.48
CA PRO A 70 1.14 -4.85 5.75
C PRO A 70 2.29 -4.37 6.67
N GLN A 71 3.41 -3.93 6.10
CA GLN A 71 4.56 -3.41 6.88
C GLN A 71 4.21 -2.15 7.70
N PHE A 72 3.16 -1.40 7.33
CA PHE A 72 2.69 -0.28 8.14
C PHE A 72 2.13 -0.71 9.49
N VAL A 73 1.63 -1.95 9.62
CA VAL A 73 1.02 -2.43 10.88
C VAL A 73 2.00 -2.33 12.05
N PRO A 74 3.23 -2.90 11.98
CA PRO A 74 4.21 -2.73 13.05
C PRO A 74 4.82 -1.33 13.13
N SER A 75 5.11 -0.66 12.00
CA SER A 75 5.80 0.63 11.99
C SER A 75 4.92 1.79 12.52
N ASP A 76 3.64 1.81 12.14
CA ASP A 76 2.71 2.86 12.54
C ASP A 76 2.03 2.60 13.89
N LEU A 77 2.15 1.39 14.47
CA LEU A 77 1.41 1.00 15.68
C LEU A 77 1.46 2.06 16.80
N PRO A 78 2.62 2.63 17.19
CA PRO A 78 2.66 3.66 18.21
C PRO A 78 1.84 4.90 17.86
N ILE A 79 1.89 5.32 16.58
CA ILE A 79 1.20 6.50 16.05
C ILE A 79 -0.30 6.23 15.95
N ALA A 80 -0.70 5.11 15.36
CA ALA A 80 -2.10 4.72 15.21
C ALA A 80 -2.78 4.60 16.58
N ARG A 81 -2.12 3.99 17.56
CA ARG A 81 -2.64 3.85 18.93
C ARG A 81 -2.86 5.20 19.60
N ASP A 82 -1.91 6.13 19.49
CA ASP A 82 -2.01 7.47 20.07
C ASP A 82 -3.10 8.31 19.38
N ARG A 83 -3.11 8.32 18.03
CA ARG A 83 -4.01 9.16 17.23
C ARG A 83 -5.46 8.71 17.26
N LEU A 84 -5.71 7.41 17.28
CA LEU A 84 -7.07 6.87 17.25
C LEU A 84 -7.64 6.68 18.66
N GLY A 85 -6.76 6.48 19.65
CA GLY A 85 -7.09 6.10 21.01
C GLY A 85 -7.21 4.57 21.12
N ALA A 86 -6.34 3.97 21.94
CA ALA A 86 -6.36 2.55 22.23
C ALA A 86 -7.76 2.10 22.72
N GLY A 87 -8.29 1.03 22.15
CA GLY A 87 -9.61 0.49 22.51
C GLY A 87 -10.81 1.27 21.98
N SER A 88 -10.59 2.33 21.19
CA SER A 88 -11.69 3.02 20.50
C SER A 88 -12.29 2.17 19.37
N GLU A 89 -13.52 2.48 18.98
CA GLU A 89 -14.19 1.84 17.84
C GLU A 89 -13.40 2.04 16.53
N ARG A 90 -12.81 3.23 16.33
CA ARG A 90 -11.94 3.51 15.18
C ARG A 90 -10.68 2.66 15.17
N PHE A 91 -10.14 2.33 16.35
CA PHE A 91 -8.98 1.46 16.45
C PHE A 91 -9.33 0.01 16.08
N ARG A 92 -10.58 -0.43 16.29
CA ARG A 92 -11.07 -1.79 15.96
C ARG A 92 -10.96 -2.11 14.48
N TYR A 93 -11.18 -1.12 13.62
CA TYR A 93 -11.12 -1.26 12.16
C TYR A 93 -9.81 -0.72 11.56
N ALA A 94 -8.79 -0.48 12.40
CA ALA A 94 -7.47 -0.13 11.91
C ALA A 94 -6.81 -1.38 11.31
N TYR A 95 -6.32 -1.27 10.06
CA TYR A 95 -5.63 -2.32 9.32
C TYR A 95 -6.46 -3.62 9.20
N ALA A 96 -7.76 -3.49 8.92
CA ALA A 96 -8.74 -4.59 8.94
C ALA A 96 -8.66 -5.52 7.71
N TRP A 97 -7.47 -6.06 7.42
CA TRP A 97 -7.15 -6.81 6.20
C TRP A 97 -8.02 -8.05 5.99
N ARG A 98 -8.15 -8.89 7.02
CA ARG A 98 -8.92 -10.13 6.91
C ARG A 98 -10.40 -9.86 6.88
N THR A 99 -10.85 -8.87 7.64
CA THR A 99 -12.23 -8.39 7.58
C THR A 99 -12.59 -7.92 6.17
N LEU A 100 -11.73 -7.15 5.50
CA LEU A 100 -11.95 -6.74 4.11
C LEU A 100 -12.09 -7.95 3.17
N LEU A 101 -11.15 -8.91 3.23
CA LEU A 101 -11.20 -10.14 2.44
C LEU A 101 -12.51 -10.92 2.65
N HIS A 102 -12.87 -11.18 3.91
CA HIS A 102 -14.08 -11.93 4.26
C HIS A 102 -15.38 -11.20 3.91
N ARG A 103 -15.32 -9.88 3.67
CA ARG A 103 -16.46 -9.08 3.20
C ARG A 103 -16.51 -8.96 1.69
N GLY A 104 -15.63 -9.64 0.96
CA GLY A 104 -15.62 -9.68 -0.50
C GLY A 104 -14.84 -8.54 -1.15
N VAL A 105 -14.10 -7.75 -0.37
CA VAL A 105 -13.15 -6.76 -0.91
C VAL A 105 -11.89 -7.52 -1.35
N ARG A 106 -11.44 -7.26 -2.58
CA ARG A 106 -10.18 -7.83 -3.08
C ARG A 106 -9.02 -7.02 -2.53
N LEU A 107 -7.94 -7.69 -2.15
CA LEU A 107 -6.73 -7.06 -1.66
C LEU A 107 -5.59 -7.23 -2.65
N ALA A 108 -4.72 -6.22 -2.69
CA ALA A 108 -3.38 -6.29 -3.24
C ALA A 108 -2.39 -5.75 -2.21
N GLY A 109 -1.22 -6.39 -2.12
CA GLY A 109 -0.15 -6.00 -1.20
C GLY A 109 0.92 -5.16 -1.88
N GLY A 110 1.45 -4.17 -1.17
CA GLY A 110 2.59 -3.36 -1.59
C GLY A 110 3.44 -2.91 -0.41
N SER A 111 4.57 -2.26 -0.68
CA SER A 111 5.43 -1.66 0.35
C SER A 111 5.30 -0.15 0.48
N ASP A 112 4.72 0.53 -0.51
CA ASP A 112 4.80 2.00 -0.61
C ASP A 112 6.25 2.52 -0.52
N SER A 113 7.18 1.78 -1.14
CA SER A 113 8.59 2.15 -1.17
C SER A 113 8.78 3.57 -1.76
N PRO A 114 9.64 4.42 -1.17
CA PRO A 114 10.65 4.11 -0.15
C PRO A 114 10.20 4.34 1.29
N VAL A 115 8.89 4.43 1.58
CA VAL A 115 8.39 4.57 2.96
C VAL A 115 8.74 3.32 3.77
N GLU A 116 8.42 2.14 3.24
CA GLU A 116 8.86 0.85 3.78
C GLU A 116 9.79 0.12 2.81
N GLU A 117 10.37 -0.98 3.30
CA GLU A 117 11.28 -1.81 2.52
C GLU A 117 10.51 -2.53 1.39
N PRO A 118 11.02 -2.52 0.14
CA PRO A 118 10.45 -3.30 -0.96
C PRO A 118 10.75 -4.81 -0.81
N ALA A 119 10.34 -5.39 0.32
CA ALA A 119 10.54 -6.78 0.72
C ALA A 119 9.17 -7.49 0.85
N PRO A 120 8.67 -8.15 -0.22
CA PRO A 120 7.36 -8.82 -0.20
C PRO A 120 7.24 -9.91 0.86
N LEU A 121 8.29 -10.70 1.11
CA LEU A 121 8.29 -11.75 2.13
C LEU A 121 8.13 -11.18 3.55
N LEU A 122 8.75 -10.02 3.82
CA LEU A 122 8.58 -9.30 5.07
C LEU A 122 7.13 -8.80 5.22
N GLY A 123 6.56 -8.23 4.15
CA GLY A 123 5.17 -7.80 4.14
C GLY A 123 4.17 -8.95 4.31
N MET A 124 4.42 -10.11 3.69
CA MET A 124 3.62 -11.32 3.93
C MET A 124 3.67 -11.74 5.40
N ALA A 125 4.87 -11.76 5.98
CA ALA A 125 5.04 -12.10 7.40
C ALA A 125 4.32 -11.11 8.33
N ASP A 126 4.35 -9.80 8.04
CA ASP A 126 3.61 -8.79 8.81
C ASP A 126 2.09 -8.93 8.68
N ALA A 127 1.60 -9.33 7.50
CA ALA A 127 0.19 -9.64 7.31
C ALA A 127 -0.25 -10.88 8.12
N MET A 128 0.65 -11.87 8.25
CA MET A 128 0.41 -13.10 9.02
C MET A 128 0.53 -12.89 10.53
N ASP A 129 1.44 -12.02 10.99
CA ASP A 129 1.64 -11.74 12.41
C ASP A 129 0.72 -10.66 12.98
N HIS A 130 0.09 -9.87 12.12
CA HIS A 130 -0.77 -8.71 12.39
C HIS A 130 -0.83 -8.31 13.87
N VAL A 131 0.08 -7.43 14.27
CA VAL A 131 0.41 -7.16 15.68
C VAL A 131 -0.64 -6.33 16.44
N ILE A 132 -1.63 -5.76 15.74
CA ILE A 132 -2.67 -4.93 16.36
C ILE A 132 -3.87 -5.78 16.78
N HIS A 133 -4.38 -6.59 15.86
CA HIS A 133 -5.58 -7.41 16.02
C HIS A 133 -5.33 -8.82 15.50
N GLU A 134 -5.34 -9.82 16.38
CA GLU A 134 -5.09 -11.21 15.96
C GLU A 134 -6.13 -11.73 14.96
N VAL A 135 -7.37 -11.24 15.05
CA VAL A 135 -8.47 -11.58 14.13
C VAL A 135 -8.20 -11.08 12.69
N GLU A 136 -7.30 -10.13 12.52
CA GLU A 136 -6.91 -9.58 11.21
C GLU A 136 -5.67 -10.26 10.62
N ARG A 137 -5.09 -11.26 11.31
CA ARG A 137 -3.99 -12.09 10.78
C ARG A 137 -4.44 -12.88 9.56
N LEU A 138 -3.72 -12.72 8.46
CA LEU A 138 -3.89 -13.51 7.25
C LEU A 138 -3.23 -14.89 7.41
N THR A 139 -3.81 -15.91 6.77
CA THR A 139 -3.14 -17.18 6.53
C THR A 139 -2.01 -17.02 5.51
N PHE A 140 -1.10 -17.99 5.43
CA PHE A 140 -0.06 -18.00 4.38
C PHE A 140 -0.64 -17.86 2.97
N ALA A 141 -1.72 -18.60 2.67
CA ALA A 141 -2.35 -18.56 1.36
C ALA A 141 -2.96 -17.18 1.05
N GLU A 142 -3.64 -16.55 2.04
CA GLU A 142 -4.16 -15.19 1.88
C GLU A 142 -3.03 -14.16 1.71
N ALA A 143 -1.95 -14.27 2.48
CA ALA A 143 -0.78 -13.40 2.35
C ALA A 143 -0.08 -13.56 1.00
N LEU A 144 0.07 -14.79 0.50
CA LEU A 144 0.62 -15.06 -0.82
C LEU A 144 -0.29 -14.49 -1.92
N GLU A 145 -1.60 -14.68 -1.80
CA GLU A 145 -2.60 -14.20 -2.76
C GLU A 145 -2.48 -12.68 -2.95
N ILE A 146 -2.45 -11.89 -1.86
CA ILE A 146 -2.40 -10.42 -1.99
C ILE A 146 -1.11 -9.93 -2.68
N TYR A 147 0.00 -10.63 -2.55
CA TYR A 147 1.28 -10.27 -3.20
C TYR A 147 1.46 -10.88 -4.60
N THR A 148 0.56 -11.76 -5.04
CA THR A 148 0.63 -12.43 -6.35
C THR A 148 -0.63 -12.19 -7.17
N ALA A 149 -1.60 -13.11 -7.16
CA ALA A 149 -2.82 -13.02 -7.96
C ALA A 149 -3.67 -11.77 -7.62
N GLY A 150 -3.73 -11.36 -6.35
CA GLY A 150 -4.40 -10.14 -5.91
C GLY A 150 -3.75 -8.88 -6.50
N ALA A 151 -2.41 -8.81 -6.48
CA ALA A 151 -1.64 -7.73 -7.11
C ALA A 151 -1.80 -7.73 -8.64
N ALA A 152 -1.80 -8.91 -9.29
CA ALA A 152 -2.05 -9.02 -10.73
C ALA A 152 -3.46 -8.53 -11.11
N PHE A 153 -4.48 -8.88 -10.31
CA PHE A 153 -5.84 -8.40 -10.48
C PHE A 153 -5.94 -6.88 -10.29
N ALA A 154 -5.28 -6.34 -9.28
CA ALA A 154 -5.17 -4.90 -9.06
C ALA A 154 -4.45 -4.19 -10.20
N ALA A 155 -3.48 -4.84 -10.85
CA ALA A 155 -2.81 -4.32 -12.04
C ALA A 155 -3.65 -4.47 -13.32
N GLY A 156 -4.69 -5.31 -13.33
CA GLY A 156 -5.44 -5.64 -14.56
C GLY A 156 -4.66 -6.56 -15.50
N ALA A 157 -3.85 -7.44 -14.92
CA ALA A 157 -2.97 -8.39 -15.61
C ALA A 157 -3.19 -9.83 -15.11
N GLU A 158 -4.34 -10.10 -14.47
CA GLU A 158 -4.70 -11.42 -13.95
C GLU A 158 -4.87 -12.50 -15.03
N ASP A 159 -4.89 -12.11 -16.30
CA ASP A 159 -4.93 -13.01 -17.46
C ASP A 159 -3.54 -13.61 -17.78
N ARG A 160 -2.47 -13.05 -17.21
CA ARG A 160 -1.09 -13.45 -17.53
C ARG A 160 -0.10 -13.43 -16.36
N LEU A 161 -0.43 -12.84 -15.22
CA LEU A 161 0.44 -12.73 -14.03
C LEU A 161 -0.21 -13.30 -12.77
N GLY A 162 0.63 -13.55 -11.76
CA GLY A 162 0.20 -13.86 -10.39
C GLY A 162 -0.14 -15.33 -10.13
N ARG A 163 -0.02 -16.21 -11.12
CA ARG A 163 -0.26 -17.65 -11.00
C ARG A 163 0.78 -18.47 -11.75
N LEU A 164 1.06 -19.67 -11.26
CA LEU A 164 1.89 -20.67 -11.93
C LEU A 164 0.99 -21.74 -12.57
N GLU A 165 0.38 -21.38 -13.70
CA GLU A 165 -0.54 -22.21 -14.47
C GLU A 165 -0.23 -22.10 -15.97
N PRO A 166 -0.53 -23.13 -16.80
CA PRO A 166 -0.36 -23.03 -18.25
C PRO A 166 -1.09 -21.81 -18.83
N GLY A 167 -0.38 -21.01 -19.63
CA GLY A 167 -0.90 -19.77 -20.23
C GLY A 167 -0.47 -18.48 -19.51
N PHE A 168 0.04 -18.57 -18.28
CA PHE A 168 0.60 -17.44 -17.54
C PHE A 168 2.09 -17.25 -17.85
N LEU A 169 2.60 -16.04 -17.61
CA LEU A 169 4.03 -15.76 -17.66
C LEU A 169 4.74 -16.54 -16.56
N ALA A 170 5.89 -17.12 -16.89
CA ALA A 170 6.72 -17.86 -15.94
C ALA A 170 7.53 -16.90 -15.05
N ASP A 171 6.83 -16.14 -14.23
CA ASP A 171 7.36 -15.25 -13.21
C ASP A 171 7.31 -15.99 -11.86
N LEU A 172 8.46 -16.44 -11.36
CA LEU A 172 8.53 -17.24 -10.14
C LEU A 172 9.80 -16.93 -9.34
N VAL A 173 9.69 -17.20 -8.04
CA VAL A 173 10.80 -17.05 -7.08
C VAL A 173 11.05 -18.40 -6.43
N VAL A 174 12.30 -18.83 -6.43
CA VAL A 174 12.77 -20.02 -5.71
C VAL A 174 13.32 -19.55 -4.38
N LEU A 175 12.78 -20.10 -3.29
CA LEU A 175 13.12 -19.71 -1.92
C LEU A 175 13.76 -20.88 -1.16
N GLN A 176 14.76 -20.57 -0.35
CA GLN A 176 15.16 -21.43 0.76
C GLN A 176 14.43 -20.97 2.01
N VAL A 177 13.63 -21.85 2.60
CA VAL A 177 12.83 -21.55 3.79
C VAL A 177 13.15 -22.58 4.87
N ALA A 178 13.51 -22.11 6.05
CA ALA A 178 13.88 -22.98 7.16
C ALA A 178 12.67 -23.82 7.62
N GLY A 179 12.90 -25.12 7.84
CA GLY A 179 11.86 -26.04 8.32
C GLY A 179 10.81 -26.44 7.28
N VAL A 180 10.99 -26.05 6.01
CA VAL A 180 10.18 -26.50 4.88
C VAL A 180 11.06 -27.39 4.01
N ASP A 181 11.17 -28.66 4.39
CA ASP A 181 11.85 -29.66 3.58
C ASP A 181 10.79 -30.27 2.66
N GLY A 182 10.98 -30.22 1.34
CA GLY A 182 9.96 -30.48 0.31
C GLY A 182 9.24 -31.85 0.32
N ALA A 183 9.45 -32.65 1.36
CA ALA A 183 8.74 -33.88 1.69
C ALA A 183 7.56 -33.69 2.67
N GLU A 184 7.49 -32.61 3.45
CA GLU A 184 6.37 -32.32 4.38
C GLU A 184 5.56 -31.10 3.94
N ALA A 185 4.22 -31.26 3.96
CA ALA A 185 3.23 -30.28 3.49
C ALA A 185 3.05 -29.06 4.43
N GLN A 186 4.06 -28.73 5.25
CA GLN A 186 3.95 -27.63 6.19
C GLN A 186 4.29 -26.31 5.48
N LEU A 187 3.28 -25.45 5.35
CA LEU A 187 3.46 -24.09 4.86
C LEU A 187 4.32 -23.29 5.85
N PRO A 188 5.18 -22.37 5.37
CA PRO A 188 6.04 -21.59 6.24
C PRO A 188 5.21 -20.64 7.12
N ASP A 189 5.65 -20.48 8.36
CA ASP A 189 5.12 -19.44 9.25
C ASP A 189 5.77 -18.08 8.96
N SER A 190 5.31 -17.05 9.67
CA SER A 190 5.80 -15.68 9.52
C SER A 190 7.29 -15.56 9.84
N LYS A 191 7.80 -16.29 10.84
CA LYS A 191 9.23 -16.28 11.19
C LYS A 191 10.06 -16.86 10.05
N ALA A 192 9.68 -18.02 9.54
CA ALA A 192 10.36 -18.67 8.43
C ALA A 192 10.37 -17.78 7.18
N LEU A 193 9.30 -17.02 6.92
CA LEU A 193 9.25 -16.05 5.81
C LEU A 193 10.20 -14.86 5.99
N ARG A 194 10.37 -14.34 7.21
CA ARG A 194 11.32 -13.25 7.50
C ARG A 194 12.77 -13.67 7.29
N GLU A 195 13.05 -14.94 7.53
CA GLU A 195 14.39 -15.53 7.43
C GLU A 195 14.64 -16.20 6.06
N ALA A 196 13.62 -16.27 5.20
CA ALA A 196 13.69 -16.92 3.90
C ALA A 196 14.71 -16.23 2.98
N GLN A 197 15.44 -17.04 2.22
CA GLN A 197 16.43 -16.56 1.26
C GLN A 197 15.91 -16.74 -0.16
N VAL A 198 16.01 -15.69 -0.96
CA VAL A 198 15.76 -15.79 -2.40
C VAL A 198 16.95 -16.48 -3.05
N LEU A 199 16.72 -17.66 -3.60
CA LEU A 199 17.72 -18.41 -4.35
C LEU A 199 17.72 -17.98 -5.80
N GLU A 200 16.54 -17.91 -6.43
CA GLU A 200 16.41 -17.60 -7.84
C GLU A 200 15.18 -16.74 -8.11
N VAL A 201 15.27 -15.87 -9.11
CA VAL A 201 14.11 -15.14 -9.63
C VAL A 201 14.07 -15.34 -11.14
N TYR A 202 12.91 -15.75 -11.64
CA TYR A 202 12.63 -15.82 -13.06
C TYR A 202 11.59 -14.77 -13.41
N VAL A 203 11.82 -14.09 -14.54
CA VAL A 203 10.87 -13.17 -15.15
C VAL A 203 10.67 -13.63 -16.59
N GLN A 204 9.43 -13.95 -16.93
CA GLN A 204 9.01 -14.49 -18.22
C GLN A 204 9.83 -15.71 -18.63
N GLY A 205 10.10 -16.59 -17.66
CA GLY A 205 10.89 -17.81 -17.83
C GLY A 205 12.41 -17.59 -17.95
N ARG A 206 12.89 -16.34 -17.85
CA ARG A 206 14.31 -16.02 -17.87
C ARG A 206 14.83 -15.83 -16.45
N LEU A 207 15.88 -16.56 -16.10
CA LEU A 207 16.60 -16.36 -14.84
C LEU A 207 17.22 -14.95 -14.82
N VAL A 208 16.79 -14.12 -13.88
CA VAL A 208 17.29 -12.74 -13.69
C VAL A 208 18.07 -12.55 -12.39
N HIS A 209 17.97 -13.51 -11.46
CA HIS A 209 18.73 -13.54 -10.21
C HIS A 209 19.05 -15.00 -9.84
N SER A 210 20.28 -15.27 -9.39
CA SER A 210 20.76 -16.59 -8.99
C SER A 210 21.79 -16.51 -7.86
N GLY A 211 21.41 -16.96 -6.66
CA GLY A 211 22.26 -17.39 -5.54
C GLY A 211 22.74 -16.30 -4.57
N GLY A 212 22.63 -16.58 -3.27
CA GLY A 212 23.63 -16.26 -2.23
C GLY A 212 23.83 -14.78 -1.84
N SER A 213 23.46 -14.46 -0.59
CA SER A 213 23.48 -13.14 0.06
C SER A 213 22.80 -12.01 -0.72
N VAL A 214 21.69 -11.54 -0.16
CA VAL A 214 21.13 -10.21 -0.46
C VAL A 214 22.30 -9.21 -0.41
N PRO A 215 22.56 -8.40 -1.45
CA PRO A 215 23.51 -7.31 -1.35
C PRO A 215 23.12 -6.50 -0.11
N ALA A 216 24.05 -6.29 0.83
CA ALA A 216 23.76 -5.48 2.01
C ALA A 216 23.04 -4.20 1.57
N PRO A 217 21.96 -3.79 2.26
CA PRO A 217 21.27 -2.57 1.91
C PRO A 217 22.31 -1.46 1.80
N PRO A 218 22.20 -0.55 0.80
CA PRO A 218 23.10 0.59 0.75
C PRO A 218 23.10 1.23 2.13
N ALA A 219 24.30 1.50 2.66
CA ALA A 219 24.46 2.06 3.99
C ALA A 219 23.45 3.20 4.17
N PRO A 220 22.80 3.32 5.35
CA PRO A 220 21.90 4.42 5.60
C PRO A 220 22.59 5.71 5.18
N PHE A 221 21.88 6.56 4.43
CA PHE A 221 22.38 7.88 4.08
C PHE A 221 22.83 8.59 5.36
N GLY A 222 24.15 8.65 5.56
CA GLY A 222 24.78 9.30 6.71
C GLY A 222 25.42 8.35 7.73
N ALA A 223 26.51 7.69 7.35
CA ALA A 223 27.50 7.20 8.31
C ALA A 223 28.93 7.32 7.75
N ALA A 224 29.43 8.55 7.62
CA ALA A 224 30.85 8.86 7.72
C ALA A 224 31.04 10.36 8.03
N ALA A 225 31.60 10.65 9.20
CA ALA A 225 32.17 11.95 9.51
C ALA A 225 33.48 12.11 8.74
N GLY A 226 33.63 13.17 7.93
CA GLY A 226 34.90 13.44 7.25
C GLY A 226 34.85 14.47 6.11
N LYS A 227 34.80 15.75 6.49
CA LYS A 227 35.36 16.95 5.80
C LYS A 227 35.35 17.02 4.25
N GLY A 228 34.50 17.91 3.75
CA GLY A 228 34.83 18.90 2.70
C GLY A 228 34.77 18.43 1.23
N GLY A 229 33.83 18.99 0.47
CA GLY A 229 33.85 18.92 -0.99
C GLY A 229 32.45 19.03 -1.61
N LEU A 230 32.26 20.04 -2.46
CA LEU A 230 30.99 20.39 -3.10
C LEU A 230 30.52 19.39 -4.18
N VAL A 231 29.20 19.51 -4.46
CA VAL A 231 28.46 19.22 -5.70
C VAL A 231 27.67 17.90 -5.76
N GLY A 232 26.35 18.04 -5.95
CA GLY A 232 25.46 17.00 -6.47
C GLY A 232 24.01 17.11 -6.01
N HIS A 233 23.28 18.11 -6.50
CA HIS A 233 21.88 18.41 -6.17
C HIS A 233 20.91 17.35 -6.77
N TRP A 234 20.66 16.25 -6.06
CA TRP A 234 19.49 15.39 -6.28
C TRP A 234 19.08 14.76 -4.96
N LEU A 235 18.12 15.39 -4.26
CA LEU A 235 17.25 14.81 -3.22
C LEU A 235 16.55 15.97 -2.50
N ARG A 236 15.30 16.24 -2.87
CA ARG A 236 14.27 16.85 -2.00
C ARG A 236 12.91 16.82 -2.69
N GLY A 237 12.35 15.62 -2.79
CA GLY A 237 10.93 15.41 -3.06
C GLY A 237 10.35 14.53 -1.96
N ARG A 238 10.15 15.08 -0.76
CA ARG A 238 9.28 14.43 0.25
C ARG A 238 7.84 14.67 -0.18
N CYS A 239 6.99 13.65 -0.14
CA CYS A 239 5.54 13.88 -0.16
C CYS A 239 5.20 14.89 0.94
N PRO A 240 4.44 15.96 0.65
CA PRO A 240 3.97 16.91 1.66
C PRO A 240 3.24 16.23 2.84
N CYS A 241 2.72 15.02 2.62
CA CYS A 241 2.00 14.20 3.58
C CYS A 241 2.88 13.59 4.69
N CYS A 242 4.15 13.26 4.42
CA CYS A 242 5.04 12.55 5.36
C CYS A 242 5.89 13.49 6.24
N SER A 243 5.58 14.78 6.28
CA SER A 243 6.21 15.69 7.23
C SER A 243 5.57 15.50 8.62
N PRO A 244 6.31 15.61 9.74
CA PRO A 244 5.69 15.59 11.04
C PRO A 244 4.75 16.79 11.16
N TRP A 245 3.45 16.56 10.99
CA TRP A 245 2.39 17.51 11.26
C TRP A 245 2.38 17.78 12.76
N GLY A 246 3.25 18.71 13.15
CA GLY A 246 3.55 19.13 14.50
C GLY A 246 3.96 20.60 14.53
N GLN A 247 3.16 21.48 13.91
CA GLN A 247 3.27 22.92 14.07
C GLN A 247 1.86 23.46 14.41
N ARG A 248 1.66 23.66 15.72
CA ARG A 248 0.68 24.51 16.42
C ARG A 248 -0.33 25.24 15.53
N ILE A 249 -1.62 24.90 15.70
CA ILE A 249 -2.72 25.81 15.39
C ILE A 249 -2.62 27.00 16.36
N PRO A 250 -2.41 28.26 15.90
CA PRO A 250 -2.60 29.41 16.77
C PRO A 250 -4.11 29.65 16.88
N ARG A 251 -4.64 29.62 18.10
CA ARG A 251 -5.93 30.25 18.40
C ARG A 251 -5.80 31.73 18.04
N ARG A 252 -6.66 32.26 17.17
CA ARG A 252 -6.94 33.69 17.10
C ARG A 252 -8.43 33.93 17.29
N GLY A 253 -8.73 34.69 18.34
CA GLY A 253 -10.02 35.29 18.59
C GLY A 253 -10.30 36.46 17.63
N ALA A 254 -11.51 36.97 17.79
CA ALA A 254 -12.18 37.98 16.98
C ALA A 254 -11.37 39.26 16.68
N SER A 255 -11.47 39.74 15.44
CA SER A 255 -11.94 41.09 15.06
C SER A 255 -11.48 41.49 13.65
N GLY A 256 -12.31 42.24 12.94
CA GLY A 256 -11.87 43.26 11.97
C GLY A 256 -11.83 42.85 10.50
N ALA A 257 -12.65 43.54 9.70
CA ALA A 257 -12.76 43.45 8.25
C ALA A 257 -11.55 44.04 7.49
N ALA A 258 -11.27 43.52 6.29
CA ALA A 258 -11.14 44.29 5.04
C ALA A 258 -10.64 43.39 3.89
N ALA A 259 -11.15 43.67 2.68
CA ALA A 259 -10.91 42.99 1.42
C ALA A 259 -9.46 43.14 0.90
N GLY A 260 -9.02 42.15 0.11
CA GLY A 260 -7.78 42.20 -0.67
C GLY A 260 -7.70 41.01 -1.62
N GLU A 261 -7.52 41.30 -2.91
CA GLU A 261 -7.64 40.42 -4.08
C GLU A 261 -6.64 39.25 -4.10
N VAL A 262 -7.07 38.13 -4.70
CA VAL A 262 -6.23 36.95 -4.99
C VAL A 262 -5.91 36.96 -6.49
N PRO A 263 -4.62 37.02 -6.92
CA PRO A 263 -4.29 36.85 -8.32
C PRO A 263 -4.23 35.35 -8.71
N PRO A 264 -4.62 34.98 -9.95
CA PRO A 264 -4.59 33.60 -10.41
C PRO A 264 -3.18 33.22 -10.88
N LEU A 265 -2.70 32.05 -10.49
CA LEU A 265 -1.53 31.42 -11.11
C LEU A 265 -1.94 30.07 -11.70
N VAL A 266 -2.34 30.13 -12.97
CA VAL A 266 -2.40 29.00 -13.88
C VAL A 266 -1.48 29.34 -15.05
N GLN A 267 -0.39 28.59 -15.21
CA GLN A 267 0.22 28.39 -16.53
C GLN A 267 0.66 26.93 -16.69
N PRO A 268 0.34 26.28 -17.84
CA PRO A 268 0.73 24.91 -18.13
C PRO A 268 2.14 24.87 -18.74
N CYS A 269 2.98 23.95 -18.26
CA CYS A 269 4.20 23.59 -18.96
C CYS A 269 3.86 22.60 -20.08
N SER A 270 3.90 23.09 -21.31
CA SER A 270 3.90 22.32 -22.55
C SER A 270 5.24 21.60 -22.72
N VAL A 271 5.20 20.27 -22.91
CA VAL A 271 6.28 19.55 -23.56
C VAL A 271 5.65 18.65 -24.63
N GLN A 272 5.99 18.93 -25.89
CA GLN A 272 5.93 18.02 -27.02
C GLN A 272 7.29 18.13 -27.74
N PRO A 273 7.70 17.15 -28.55
CA PRO A 273 7.42 15.71 -28.52
C PRO A 273 8.49 14.94 -27.74
#